data_AF-A0A7Y5ZGR4-F1
#
_entry.id   AF-A0A7Y5ZGR4-F1
#
_cell.length_a   1.000
_cell.length_b   1.000
_cell.length_c   1.000
_cell.angle_alpha   90.00
_cell.angle_beta   90.00
_cell.angle_gamma   90.00
#
_symmetry.space_group_name_H-M   'P 1'
#
loop_
_entity.id
_entity.type
_entity.pdbx_description
1 polymer ?
#
loop_
_entity_poly.entity_id
_entity_poly.type
_entity_poly.pdbx_seq_one_letter_code
_entity_poly.pdbx_strand_id
1 'polypeptide(L)'
;MQLNGQLKKAREQAGWTQKDIAARSGIAHSAISRYESGKAGVTTATLETLADSLGVTLIAVPGRINAAADVAQFIRAQLADGDTATAFRALIQFSDDLRAGDSFRIALSLAVEPDPTGDPHFDAAIAGLAELRLRELGLESPAWVTAEGRYAPIAEESLGYRWYQRHYDDTDPILIEHGVILPRETLASV
;
A
#
# COMPACT_ATOMS: atom_id res chain seq x y z
N MET A 1 12.51 -3.30 1.17
CA MET A 1 11.74 -4.25 0.35
C MET A 1 11.39 -5.44 1.23
N GLN A 2 10.12 -5.59 1.61
CA GLN A 2 9.65 -6.81 2.27
C GLN A 2 9.20 -7.83 1.21
N LEU A 3 10.18 -8.37 0.48
CA LEU A 3 9.98 -9.34 -0.59
C LEU A 3 9.24 -10.61 -0.12
N ASN A 4 9.42 -10.98 1.14
CA ASN A 4 8.73 -12.09 1.80
C ASN A 4 7.22 -11.89 1.86
N GLY A 5 6.76 -10.67 2.17
CA GLY A 5 5.33 -10.34 2.19
C GLY A 5 4.71 -10.41 0.80
N GLN A 6 5.43 -9.92 -0.21
CA GLN A 6 5.00 -9.97 -1.61
C GLN A 6 4.91 -11.41 -2.13
N LEU A 7 5.87 -12.27 -1.81
CA LEU A 7 5.84 -13.69 -2.15
C LEU A 7 4.62 -14.40 -1.54
N LYS A 8 4.36 -14.14 -0.25
CA LYS A 8 3.21 -14.70 0.44
C LYS A 8 1.90 -14.24 -0.21
N LYS A 9 1.76 -12.94 -0.50
CA LYS A 9 0.58 -12.38 -1.16
C LYS A 9 0.35 -12.97 -2.54
N ALA A 10 1.39 -13.06 -3.37
CA ALA A 10 1.29 -13.65 -4.70
C ALA A 10 0.79 -15.11 -4.63
N ARG A 11 1.30 -15.89 -3.67
CA ARG A 11 0.80 -17.26 -3.43
C ARG A 11 -0.66 -17.29 -3.01
N GLU A 12 -1.07 -16.41 -2.12
CA GLU A 12 -2.45 -16.35 -1.62
C GLU A 12 -3.44 -15.90 -2.69
N GLN A 13 -3.06 -14.94 -3.53
CA GLN A 13 -3.83 -14.51 -4.71
C GLN A 13 -3.96 -15.62 -5.76
N ALA A 14 -2.94 -16.46 -5.91
CA ALA A 14 -3.01 -17.65 -6.76
C ALA A 14 -3.89 -18.77 -6.16
N GLY A 15 -4.38 -18.61 -4.91
CA GLY A 15 -5.21 -19.60 -4.22
C GLY A 15 -4.43 -20.83 -3.75
N TRP A 16 -3.12 -20.73 -3.57
CA TRP A 16 -2.26 -21.88 -3.28
C TRP A 16 -1.82 -21.92 -1.81
N THR A 17 -1.68 -23.13 -1.27
CA THR A 17 -1.03 -23.34 0.02
C THR A 17 0.50 -23.33 -0.11
N GLN A 18 1.21 -23.23 1.01
CA GLN A 18 2.66 -23.40 1.03
C GLN A 18 3.10 -24.78 0.48
N LYS A 19 2.25 -25.82 0.62
CA LYS A 19 2.53 -27.16 0.08
C LYS A 19 2.39 -27.19 -1.43
N ASP A 20 1.40 -26.48 -1.97
CA ASP A 20 1.17 -26.43 -3.42
C ASP A 20 2.33 -25.74 -4.13
N ILE A 21 2.81 -24.61 -3.60
CA ILE A 21 3.96 -23.92 -4.20
C ILE A 21 5.25 -24.73 -4.03
N ALA A 22 5.43 -25.43 -2.90
CA ALA A 22 6.56 -26.32 -2.71
C ALA A 22 6.60 -27.45 -3.75
N ALA A 23 5.44 -28.07 -4.01
CA ALA A 23 5.32 -29.12 -5.02
C ALA A 23 5.62 -28.63 -6.44
N ARG A 24 5.19 -27.40 -6.78
CA ARG A 24 5.41 -26.79 -8.11
C ARG A 24 6.85 -26.32 -8.33
N SER A 25 7.42 -25.69 -7.31
CA SER A 25 8.76 -25.09 -7.39
C SER A 25 9.90 -26.08 -7.15
N GLY A 26 9.61 -27.26 -6.59
CA GLY A 26 10.62 -28.20 -6.12
C GLY A 26 11.37 -27.73 -4.86
N ILE A 27 10.97 -26.60 -4.27
CA ILE A 27 11.55 -26.06 -3.04
C ILE A 27 10.89 -26.73 -1.84
N ALA A 28 11.68 -27.11 -0.84
CA ALA A 28 11.16 -27.73 0.37
C ALA A 28 10.11 -26.83 1.07
N HIS A 29 8.99 -27.41 1.49
CA HIS A 29 7.92 -26.70 2.22
C HIS A 29 8.43 -25.91 3.43
N SER A 30 9.40 -26.46 4.17
CA SER A 30 10.04 -25.77 5.30
C SER A 30 10.84 -24.53 4.86
N ALA A 31 11.44 -24.55 3.68
CA ALA A 31 12.14 -23.40 3.12
C ALA A 31 11.13 -22.31 2.69
N ILE A 32 10.04 -22.68 2.00
CA ILE A 32 8.93 -21.76 1.66
C ILE A 32 8.43 -21.03 2.92
N SER A 33 8.12 -21.79 3.97
CA SER A 33 7.64 -21.23 5.24
C SER A 33 8.63 -20.24 5.85
N ARG A 34 9.95 -20.55 5.80
CA ARG A 34 11.00 -19.66 6.28
C ARG A 34 11.17 -18.40 5.42
N TYR A 35 11.03 -18.52 4.10
CA TYR A 35 11.09 -17.39 3.19
C TYR A 35 9.93 -16.42 3.43
N GLU A 36 8.69 -16.92 3.47
CA GLU A 36 7.50 -16.09 3.70
C GLU A 36 7.50 -15.43 5.08
N SER A 37 8.03 -16.11 6.11
CA SER A 37 8.15 -15.55 7.46
C SER A 37 9.37 -14.65 7.67
N GLY A 38 10.20 -14.44 6.65
CA GLY A 38 11.44 -13.65 6.76
C GLY A 38 12.53 -14.29 7.62
N LYS A 39 12.37 -15.56 8.02
CA LYS A 39 13.34 -16.32 8.82
C LYS A 39 14.51 -16.86 7.98
N ALA A 40 14.48 -16.68 6.67
CA ALA A 40 15.59 -16.96 5.76
C ALA A 40 15.58 -15.98 4.59
N GLY A 41 16.77 -15.56 4.16
CA GLY A 41 16.93 -14.82 2.92
C GLY A 41 16.63 -15.70 1.70
N VAL A 42 16.09 -15.08 0.65
CA VAL A 42 15.79 -15.71 -0.63
C VAL A 42 16.88 -15.32 -1.62
N THR A 43 17.47 -16.30 -2.32
CA THR A 43 18.42 -16.00 -3.40
C THR A 43 17.68 -15.56 -4.66
N THR A 44 18.33 -14.82 -5.56
CA THR A 44 17.71 -14.42 -6.84
C THR A 44 17.23 -15.63 -7.65
N ALA A 45 18.03 -16.70 -7.72
CA ALA A 45 17.64 -17.93 -8.43
C ALA A 45 16.39 -18.59 -7.80
N THR A 46 16.30 -18.59 -6.47
CA THR A 46 15.11 -19.08 -5.76
C THR A 46 13.91 -18.17 -6.03
N LEU A 47 14.11 -16.86 -6.08
CA LEU A 47 13.06 -15.89 -6.37
C LEU A 47 12.51 -16.08 -7.79
N GLU A 48 13.38 -16.26 -8.78
CA GLU A 48 13.00 -16.59 -10.16
C GLU A 48 12.21 -17.91 -10.21
N THR A 49 12.68 -18.96 -9.54
CA THR A 49 11.97 -20.24 -9.47
C THR A 49 10.57 -20.10 -8.87
N LEU A 50 10.44 -19.32 -7.80
CA LEU A 50 9.15 -19.05 -7.17
C LEU A 50 8.25 -18.21 -8.07
N ALA A 51 8.81 -17.22 -8.75
CA ALA A 51 8.08 -16.35 -9.66
C ALA A 51 7.50 -17.15 -10.84
N ASP A 52 8.31 -17.97 -11.49
CA ASP A 52 7.90 -18.88 -12.57
C ASP A 52 6.81 -19.84 -12.09
N SER A 53 7.01 -20.42 -10.89
CA SER A 53 6.04 -21.35 -10.31
C SER A 53 4.70 -20.69 -10.02
N LEU A 54 4.70 -19.43 -9.58
CA LEU A 54 3.53 -18.59 -9.28
C LEU A 54 2.90 -17.97 -10.54
N GLY A 55 3.58 -18.01 -11.69
CA GLY A 55 3.16 -17.29 -12.89
C GLY A 55 3.25 -15.77 -12.75
N VAL A 56 4.19 -15.26 -11.94
CA VAL A 56 4.40 -13.82 -11.75
C VAL A 56 5.69 -13.36 -12.43
N THR A 57 5.67 -12.14 -12.95
CA THR A 57 6.86 -11.53 -13.56
C THR A 57 7.57 -10.65 -12.55
N LEU A 58 8.88 -10.87 -12.38
CA LEU A 58 9.75 -9.98 -11.61
C LEU A 58 10.18 -8.82 -12.51
N ILE A 59 9.84 -7.58 -12.13
CA ILE A 59 10.20 -6.38 -12.87
C ILE A 59 11.09 -5.50 -11.99
N ALA A 60 12.30 -5.23 -12.47
CA ALA A 60 13.17 -4.23 -11.86
C ALA A 60 12.86 -2.85 -12.46
N VAL A 61 12.45 -1.90 -11.61
CA VAL A 61 12.13 -0.54 -12.03
C VAL A 61 13.20 0.42 -11.54
N PRO A 62 13.78 1.29 -12.38
CA PRO A 62 14.79 2.25 -11.95
C PRO A 62 14.25 3.24 -10.89
N GLY A 63 15.02 3.41 -9.82
CA GLY A 63 14.66 4.26 -8.68
C GLY A 63 13.80 3.53 -7.65
N ARG A 64 13.35 4.26 -6.62
CA ARG A 64 12.39 3.73 -5.64
C ARG A 64 10.97 4.05 -6.09
N ILE A 65 10.07 3.11 -5.83
CA ILE A 65 8.62 3.30 -5.89
C ILE A 65 8.12 3.02 -4.49
N ASN A 66 7.44 3.99 -3.89
CA ASN A 66 6.75 3.79 -2.63
C ASN A 66 5.35 3.28 -2.96
N ALA A 67 5.23 1.96 -3.08
CA ALA A 67 3.96 1.32 -3.41
C ALA A 67 2.97 1.51 -2.27
N ALA A 68 1.69 1.69 -2.58
CA ALA A 68 0.64 1.86 -1.57
C ALA A 68 0.63 0.70 -0.56
N ALA A 69 0.92 -0.52 -1.02
CA ALA A 69 1.04 -1.70 -0.17
C ALA A 69 2.21 -1.61 0.84
N ASP A 70 3.36 -1.09 0.43
CA ASP A 70 4.52 -0.90 1.32
C ASP A 70 4.24 0.23 2.32
N VAL A 71 3.58 1.31 1.87
CA VAL A 71 3.18 2.44 2.72
C VAL A 71 2.19 1.99 3.79
N ALA A 72 1.13 1.25 3.43
CA ALA A 72 0.17 0.72 4.38
C ALA A 72 0.82 -0.23 5.40
N GLN A 73 1.74 -1.09 4.94
CA GLN A 73 2.48 -1.98 5.85
C GLN A 73 3.34 -1.19 6.84
N PHE A 74 4.02 -0.15 6.37
CA PHE A 74 4.81 0.73 7.22
C PHE A 74 3.92 1.45 8.26
N ILE A 75 2.83 2.06 7.81
CA ILE A 75 1.84 2.73 8.68
C ILE A 75 1.33 1.77 9.74
N ARG A 76 0.90 0.55 9.37
CA ARG A 76 0.47 -0.48 10.31
C ARG A 76 1.48 -0.75 11.41
N ALA A 77 2.76 -0.86 11.05
CA ALA A 77 3.82 -1.09 12.02
C ALA A 77 3.96 0.09 13.00
N GLN A 78 3.90 1.33 12.50
CA GLN A 78 3.98 2.51 13.37
C GLN A 78 2.77 2.64 14.29
N LEU A 79 1.56 2.35 13.78
CA LEU A 79 0.33 2.36 14.57
C LEU A 79 0.35 1.27 15.67
N ALA A 80 0.90 0.10 15.39
CA ALA A 80 1.07 -0.96 16.39
C ALA A 80 1.99 -0.53 17.55
N ASP A 81 2.95 0.34 17.27
CA ASP A 81 3.85 0.93 18.27
C ASP A 81 3.28 2.21 18.92
N GLY A 82 2.07 2.64 18.52
CA GLY A 82 1.43 3.88 18.98
C GLY A 82 1.99 5.16 18.36
N ASP A 83 2.90 5.07 17.38
CA ASP A 83 3.52 6.21 16.71
C ASP A 83 2.68 6.71 15.54
N THR A 84 1.56 7.36 15.88
CA THR A 84 0.64 7.94 14.88
C THR A 84 1.29 9.09 14.10
N ALA A 85 2.24 9.81 14.71
CA ALA A 85 2.92 10.92 14.05
C ALA A 85 3.80 10.44 12.89
N THR A 86 4.57 9.36 13.09
CA THR A 86 5.37 8.76 12.00
C THR A 86 4.50 8.10 10.96
N ALA A 87 3.39 7.45 11.36
CA ALA A 87 2.38 6.95 10.42
C ALA A 87 1.83 8.08 9.52
N PHE A 88 1.48 9.22 10.11
CA PHE A 88 0.98 10.38 9.37
C PHE A 88 2.03 10.94 8.41
N ARG A 89 3.30 11.07 8.83
CA ARG A 89 4.37 11.52 7.92
C ARG A 89 4.54 10.60 6.72
N ALA A 90 4.39 9.28 6.91
CA ALA A 90 4.45 8.34 5.79
C ALA A 90 3.30 8.54 4.79
N LEU A 91 2.11 8.89 5.27
CA LEU A 91 0.97 9.25 4.42
C LEU A 91 1.24 10.52 3.61
N ILE A 92 1.84 11.55 4.23
CA ILE A 92 2.22 12.78 3.52
C ILE A 92 3.29 12.49 2.46
N GLN A 93 4.34 11.75 2.82
CA GLN A 93 5.37 11.36 1.85
C GLN A 93 4.77 10.58 0.67
N PHE A 94 3.80 9.69 0.93
CA PHE A 94 3.10 8.97 -0.14
C PHE A 94 2.33 9.91 -1.08
N SER A 95 1.64 10.93 -0.55
CA SER A 95 1.02 11.98 -1.36
C SER A 95 2.04 12.69 -2.25
N ASP A 96 3.20 13.06 -1.69
CA ASP A 96 4.25 13.75 -2.44
C ASP A 96 4.83 12.88 -3.56
N ASP A 97 5.06 11.60 -3.27
CA ASP A 97 5.54 10.63 -4.27
C ASP A 97 4.52 10.44 -5.40
N LEU A 98 3.22 10.41 -5.07
CA LEU A 98 2.15 10.34 -6.06
C LEU A 98 2.15 11.59 -6.96
N ARG A 99 2.36 12.77 -6.39
CA ARG A 99 2.40 14.03 -7.15
C ARG A 99 3.63 14.14 -8.04
N ALA A 100 4.78 13.63 -7.58
CA ALA A 100 6.04 13.66 -8.31
C ALA A 100 6.14 12.60 -9.43
N GLY A 101 5.34 11.54 -9.36
CA GLY A 101 5.35 10.43 -10.32
C GLY A 101 4.68 10.74 -11.66
N ASP A 102 5.23 10.15 -12.73
CA ASP A 102 4.56 10.02 -14.04
C ASP A 102 3.49 8.91 -14.03
N SER A 103 2.63 8.88 -15.04
CA SER A 103 1.52 7.91 -15.13
C SER A 103 1.96 6.44 -15.00
N PHE A 104 3.13 6.08 -15.50
CA PHE A 104 3.62 4.70 -15.44
C PHE A 104 4.05 4.33 -14.02
N ARG A 105 4.79 5.21 -13.34
CA ARG A 105 5.21 5.00 -11.95
C ARG A 105 4.01 4.96 -11.00
N ILE A 106 2.98 5.77 -11.25
CA ILE A 106 1.73 5.75 -10.49
C ILE A 106 0.97 4.45 -10.69
N ALA A 107 0.83 3.97 -11.93
CA ALA A 107 0.21 2.68 -12.17
C ALA A 107 0.93 1.54 -11.42
N LEU A 108 2.26 1.56 -11.40
CA LEU A 108 3.06 0.57 -10.67
C LEU A 108 2.95 0.69 -9.14
N SER A 109 2.91 1.91 -8.59
CA SER A 109 2.81 2.12 -7.14
C SER A 109 1.46 1.66 -6.57
N LEU A 110 0.42 1.62 -7.42
CA LEU A 110 -0.95 1.24 -7.06
C LEU A 110 -1.33 -0.18 -7.52
N ALA A 111 -0.41 -0.91 -8.16
CA ALA A 111 -0.68 -2.22 -8.76
C ALA A 111 -1.02 -3.31 -7.73
N VAL A 112 -0.52 -3.19 -6.50
CA VAL A 112 -0.75 -4.17 -5.43
C VAL A 112 -1.71 -3.59 -4.42
N GLU A 113 -2.79 -4.30 -4.15
CA GLU A 113 -3.73 -3.94 -3.09
C GLU A 113 -3.03 -3.92 -1.71
N PRO A 114 -3.14 -2.79 -0.98
CA PRO A 114 -2.60 -2.69 0.38
C PRO A 114 -3.38 -3.58 1.36
N ASP A 115 -2.68 -4.22 2.31
CA ASP A 115 -3.39 -4.80 3.46
C ASP A 115 -3.93 -3.68 4.37
N PRO A 116 -4.98 -3.93 5.17
CA PRO A 116 -5.45 -2.95 6.14
C PRO A 116 -4.34 -2.49 7.08
N THR A 117 -4.28 -1.18 7.30
CA THR A 117 -3.34 -0.56 8.26
C THR A 117 -3.73 -0.89 9.70
N GLY A 118 -4.99 -1.25 9.92
CA GLY A 118 -5.58 -1.41 11.26
C GLY A 118 -6.32 -0.15 11.73
N ASP A 119 -6.23 0.95 10.99
CA ASP A 119 -6.98 2.18 11.22
C ASP A 119 -7.74 2.57 9.92
N PRO A 120 -9.09 2.65 9.96
CA PRO A 120 -9.89 2.88 8.76
C PRO A 120 -9.64 4.25 8.12
N HIS A 121 -9.24 5.27 8.88
CA HIS A 121 -8.95 6.59 8.32
C HIS A 121 -7.64 6.60 7.54
N PHE A 122 -6.62 5.84 7.98
CA PHE A 122 -5.40 5.66 7.18
C PHE A 122 -5.66 4.84 5.92
N ASP A 123 -6.47 3.77 6.02
CA ASP A 123 -6.87 2.97 4.85
C ASP A 123 -7.64 3.79 3.82
N ALA A 124 -8.55 4.65 4.28
CA ALA A 124 -9.29 5.58 3.43
C ALA A 124 -8.40 6.68 2.84
N ALA A 125 -7.45 7.21 3.61
CA ALA A 125 -6.54 8.25 3.12
C ALA A 125 -5.60 7.75 2.01
N ILE A 126 -5.07 6.53 2.13
CA ILE A 126 -4.26 5.92 1.07
C ILE A 126 -5.07 5.81 -0.22
N ALA A 127 -6.32 5.35 -0.13
CA ALA A 127 -7.20 5.23 -1.29
C ALA A 127 -7.60 6.58 -1.87
N GLY A 128 -8.02 7.54 -1.04
CA GLY A 128 -8.42 8.87 -1.49
C GLY A 128 -7.28 9.63 -2.18
N LEU A 129 -6.05 9.53 -1.67
CA LEU A 129 -4.87 10.12 -2.32
C LEU A 129 -4.57 9.46 -3.66
N ALA A 130 -4.69 8.12 -3.74
CA ALA A 130 -4.53 7.38 -4.98
C ALA A 130 -5.59 7.80 -6.01
N GLU A 131 -6.87 7.86 -5.61
CA GLU A 131 -7.97 8.25 -6.47
C GLU A 131 -7.83 9.69 -6.98
N LEU A 132 -7.49 10.62 -6.07
CA LEU A 132 -7.23 12.02 -6.42
C LEU A 132 -6.18 12.10 -7.53
N ARG A 133 -5.05 11.39 -7.35
CA ARG A 133 -3.97 11.42 -8.34
C ARG A 133 -4.34 10.75 -9.66
N LEU A 134 -5.06 9.62 -9.61
CA LEU A 134 -5.51 8.92 -10.82
C LEU A 134 -6.48 9.77 -11.64
N ARG A 135 -7.42 10.47 -10.97
CA ARG A 135 -8.35 11.39 -11.63
C ARG A 135 -7.64 12.60 -12.24
N GLU A 136 -6.64 13.18 -11.57
CA GLU A 136 -5.81 14.28 -12.13
C GLU A 136 -5.09 13.86 -13.42
N LEU A 137 -4.65 12.61 -13.51
CA LEU A 137 -3.94 12.05 -14.66
C LEU A 137 -4.88 11.46 -15.74
N GLY A 138 -6.18 11.40 -15.48
CA GLY A 138 -7.16 10.74 -16.37
C GLY A 138 -6.94 9.23 -16.51
N LEU A 139 -6.42 8.57 -15.46
CA LEU A 139 -6.15 7.14 -15.44
C LEU A 139 -7.32 6.36 -14.81
N GLU A 140 -7.52 5.13 -15.26
CA GLU A 140 -8.48 4.22 -14.64
C GLU A 140 -8.02 3.81 -13.24
N SER A 141 -8.99 3.68 -12.33
CA SER A 141 -8.73 3.34 -10.94
C SER A 141 -8.74 1.83 -10.71
N PRO A 142 -7.71 1.26 -10.02
CA PRO A 142 -7.77 -0.11 -9.55
C PRO A 142 -8.99 -0.35 -8.65
N ALA A 143 -9.63 -1.52 -8.77
CA ALA A 143 -10.84 -1.85 -8.02
C ALA A 143 -10.68 -1.72 -6.50
N TRP A 144 -9.48 -1.96 -5.96
CA TRP A 144 -9.23 -1.84 -4.53
C TRP A 144 -9.37 -0.41 -4.01
N VAL A 145 -9.14 0.61 -4.83
CA VAL A 145 -9.19 2.03 -4.42
C VAL A 145 -10.60 2.41 -3.97
N THR A 146 -11.62 1.88 -4.63
CA THR A 146 -13.04 2.15 -4.34
C THR A 146 -13.72 1.00 -3.59
N ALA A 147 -12.95 0.07 -3.01
CA ALA A 147 -13.51 -1.02 -2.22
C ALA A 147 -14.12 -0.50 -0.89
N GLU A 148 -15.09 -1.23 -0.33
CA GLU A 148 -15.84 -0.83 0.86
C GLU A 148 -14.93 -0.45 2.06
N GLY A 149 -13.82 -1.17 2.25
CA GLY A 149 -12.83 -0.88 3.30
C GLY A 149 -11.93 0.33 3.06
N ARG A 150 -12.15 1.09 1.98
CA ARG A 150 -11.41 2.32 1.63
C ARG A 150 -12.18 3.60 1.90
N TYR A 151 -13.26 3.50 2.66
CA TYR A 151 -14.06 4.62 3.12
C TYR A 151 -14.13 4.58 4.64
N ALA A 152 -14.08 5.74 5.27
CA ALA A 152 -14.23 5.89 6.71
C ALA A 152 -15.36 6.88 7.04
N PRO A 153 -16.02 6.76 8.21
CA PRO A 153 -16.88 7.84 8.68
C PRO A 153 -16.04 9.10 8.93
N ILE A 154 -16.53 10.24 8.44
CA ILE A 154 -15.96 11.54 8.76
C ILE A 154 -15.94 11.71 10.29
N ALA A 155 -14.79 12.10 10.83
CA ALA A 155 -14.56 12.25 12.26
C ALA A 155 -13.82 13.56 12.57
N GLU A 156 -14.18 14.19 13.69
CA GLU A 156 -13.47 15.38 14.19
C GLU A 156 -12.04 15.05 14.64
N GLU A 157 -11.75 13.78 14.97
CA GLU A 157 -10.41 13.29 15.26
C GLU A 157 -10.10 12.10 14.37
N SER A 158 -9.04 12.21 13.55
CA SER A 158 -8.55 11.14 12.70
C SER A 158 -7.11 11.41 12.30
N LEU A 159 -6.39 10.37 11.85
CA LEU A 159 -5.00 10.49 11.38
C LEU A 159 -4.02 11.10 12.42
N GLY A 160 -4.38 11.08 13.70
CA GLY A 160 -3.61 11.70 14.80
C GLY A 160 -3.85 13.20 15.00
N TYR A 161 -4.84 13.79 14.34
CA TYR A 161 -5.16 15.22 14.41
C TYR A 161 -6.62 15.45 14.77
N ARG A 162 -6.89 16.66 15.30
CA ARG A 162 -8.23 17.19 15.47
C ARG A 162 -8.53 18.20 14.38
N TRP A 163 -9.65 17.99 13.68
CA TRP A 163 -10.10 18.79 12.56
C TRP A 163 -11.18 19.80 12.98
N TYR A 164 -11.18 20.96 12.32
CA TYR A 164 -12.15 22.04 12.53
C TYR A 164 -12.76 22.40 11.18
N GLN A 165 -13.93 23.06 11.16
CA GLN A 165 -14.66 23.38 9.91
C GLN A 165 -13.78 23.91 8.78
N ARG A 166 -12.86 24.84 9.07
CA ARG A 166 -11.92 25.39 8.08
C ARG A 166 -11.06 24.33 7.35
N HIS A 167 -10.74 23.23 8.02
CA HIS A 167 -9.96 22.13 7.47
C HIS A 167 -10.78 21.31 6.47
N TYR A 168 -12.10 21.19 6.68
CA TYR A 168 -13.00 20.54 5.72
C TYR A 168 -13.07 21.36 4.44
N ASP A 169 -13.21 22.68 4.57
CA ASP A 169 -13.34 23.60 3.43
C ASP A 169 -12.06 23.63 2.57
N ASP A 170 -10.88 23.35 3.16
CA ASP A 170 -9.59 23.27 2.46
C ASP A 170 -9.21 21.84 2.00
N THR A 171 -10.04 20.83 2.30
CA THR A 171 -9.80 19.44 1.86
C THR A 171 -10.43 19.20 0.50
N ASP A 172 -9.74 18.43 -0.36
CA ASP A 172 -10.29 18.08 -1.67
C ASP A 172 -11.58 17.25 -1.57
N PRO A 173 -12.63 17.52 -2.40
CA PRO A 173 -13.88 16.77 -2.35
C PRO A 173 -13.71 15.25 -2.50
N ILE A 174 -12.73 14.78 -3.28
CA ILE A 174 -12.46 13.33 -3.41
C ILE A 174 -12.02 12.74 -2.07
N LEU A 175 -11.19 13.45 -1.31
CA LEU A 175 -10.78 12.99 0.02
C LEU A 175 -11.97 13.00 0.99
N ILE A 176 -12.84 14.01 0.92
CA ILE A 176 -14.08 14.06 1.70
C ILE A 176 -15.01 12.89 1.36
N GLU A 177 -15.12 12.50 0.08
CA GLU A 177 -15.91 11.32 -0.35
C GLU A 177 -15.38 10.03 0.29
N HIS A 178 -14.05 9.90 0.45
CA HIS A 178 -13.42 8.80 1.20
C HIS A 178 -13.58 8.91 2.73
N GLY A 179 -14.10 10.04 3.23
CA GLY A 179 -14.22 10.32 4.66
C GLY A 179 -12.92 10.79 5.31
N VAL A 180 -12.04 11.39 4.51
CA VAL A 180 -10.71 11.84 4.90
C VAL A 180 -10.69 13.36 4.93
N ILE A 181 -10.28 13.93 6.06
CA ILE A 181 -10.01 15.36 6.18
C ILE A 181 -8.50 15.51 6.13
N LEU A 182 -8.01 16.15 5.08
CA LEU A 182 -6.59 16.38 4.86
C LEU A 182 -6.41 17.69 4.09
N PRO A 183 -6.29 18.82 4.80
CA PRO A 183 -6.19 20.15 4.19
C PRO A 183 -5.00 20.27 3.25
N ARG A 184 -5.14 21.06 2.18
CA ARG A 184 -4.06 21.35 1.23
C ARG A 184 -2.84 21.95 1.92
N GLU A 185 -3.03 22.76 2.97
CA GLU A 185 -1.93 23.29 3.78
C GLU A 185 -1.08 22.21 4.48
N THR A 186 -1.70 21.06 4.80
CA THR A 186 -1.02 19.92 5.44
C THR A 186 -0.19 19.14 4.43
N LEU A 187 -0.65 19.11 3.16
CA LEU A 187 0.08 18.52 2.03
C LEU A 187 1.21 19.43 1.51
N ALA A 188 1.17 20.74 1.78
CA ALA A 188 2.13 21.71 1.27
C ALA A 188 3.29 22.02 2.24
N SER A 189 3.25 21.46 3.46
CA SER A 189 4.13 21.87 4.58
C SER A 189 5.33 20.93 4.82
N VAL A 190 5.89 20.31 3.79
CA VAL A 190 7.12 19.51 3.88
C VAL A 190 8.21 20.06 2.98
#